data_AF-A0A705VSC6-F1
#
_entry.id   AF-A0A705VSC6-F1
#
_cell.length_a   1.000
_cell.length_b   1.000
_cell.length_c   1.000
_cell.angle_alpha   90.00
_cell.angle_beta   90.00
_cell.angle_gamma   90.00
#
_symmetry.space_group_name_H-M   'P 1'
#
loop_
_entity.id
_entity.type
_entity.pdbx_description
1 polymer ?
#
loop_
_entity_poly.entity_id
_entity_poly.type
_entity_poly.pdbx_seq_one_letter_code
_entity_poly.pdbx_strand_id
1 'polypeptide(L)'
;MRSKRFEALAKRPVNQDGFVKEWIEEGFIAMESPNDPKPSIKIVNGAVTELDGKPVSEFDLIDHFIARYGINLNRAEEVMAMDSVKLANMLCDPNVKRSEIVPLTTAMTPAKIVEVVSHMNVVEMMMAMQKMRARRTPSQQAHVTNVKDNPVQIAADAAEGAWRGFDEQETTVAVARYAPFNAIALLVGSQVGRPGVLTQCSLEEATELKLGMLGHTCYAETISVYGTEPVFTDGDDTPWSKGFLASSYASRGLKMRFTSGSGSEVQMGYAEGKSMLYLEARCIYITKAAGVQGLQNGSVSCIGVPSAVPSGIRAVLAENLICSSLDLECASSNDQTFTHSDMRRTARLLMQFLPGTDF
;
A
#
# COMPACT_ATOMS: atom_id res chain seq x y z
N MET A 1 28.60 -30.35 -25.12
CA MET A 1 27.61 -31.05 -24.27
C MET A 1 27.15 -30.09 -23.18
N ARG A 2 25.84 -29.85 -23.03
CA ARG A 2 25.31 -29.03 -21.93
C ARG A 2 25.13 -29.89 -20.68
N SER A 3 25.26 -29.30 -19.49
CA SER A 3 25.02 -30.01 -18.24
C SER A 3 23.52 -30.30 -18.08
N LYS A 4 23.14 -31.58 -17.92
CA LYS A 4 21.75 -32.00 -17.68
C LYS A 4 21.13 -31.32 -16.45
N ARG A 5 21.95 -30.98 -15.45
CA ARG A 5 21.50 -30.20 -14.27
C ARG A 5 20.99 -28.83 -14.70
N PHE A 6 21.72 -28.12 -15.56
CA PHE A 6 21.34 -26.79 -16.04
C PHE A 6 20.17 -26.84 -17.02
N GLU A 7 20.03 -27.91 -17.81
CA GLU A 7 18.85 -28.11 -18.65
C GLU A 7 17.58 -28.28 -17.81
N ALA A 8 17.65 -29.01 -16.70
CA ALA A 8 16.53 -29.15 -15.77
C ALA A 8 16.23 -27.84 -15.03
N LEU A 9 17.27 -27.14 -14.54
CA LEU A 9 17.10 -25.85 -13.87
C LEU A 9 16.49 -24.81 -14.81
N ALA A 10 16.97 -24.69 -16.05
CA ALA A 10 16.48 -23.71 -17.02
C ALA A 10 14.96 -23.84 -17.30
N LYS A 11 14.40 -25.05 -17.17
CA LYS A 11 12.97 -25.32 -17.37
C LYS A 11 12.10 -25.06 -16.13
N ARG A 12 12.68 -24.68 -14.98
CA ARG A 12 11.91 -24.38 -13.77
C ARG A 12 11.06 -23.13 -14.01
N PRO A 13 9.78 -23.12 -13.55
CA PRO A 13 8.88 -22.01 -13.81
C PRO A 13 9.42 -20.63 -13.41
N VAL A 14 10.15 -20.55 -12.29
CA VAL A 14 10.76 -19.30 -11.79
C VAL A 14 11.65 -18.58 -12.81
N ASN A 15 12.25 -19.30 -13.77
CA ASN A 15 13.09 -18.65 -14.79
C ASN A 15 12.29 -17.94 -15.90
N GLN A 16 10.96 -18.02 -15.86
CA GLN A 16 10.07 -17.20 -16.69
C GLN A 16 9.73 -15.87 -16.02
N ASP A 17 10.11 -15.68 -14.75
CA ASP A 17 9.91 -14.42 -14.05
C ASP A 17 10.86 -13.35 -14.60
N GLY A 18 10.40 -12.10 -14.60
CA GLY A 18 11.24 -10.95 -14.92
C GLY A 18 12.17 -10.62 -13.74
N PHE A 19 13.47 -10.82 -13.92
CA PHE A 19 14.49 -10.34 -12.99
C PHE A 19 15.37 -9.32 -13.71
N VAL A 20 15.63 -8.20 -13.04
CA VAL A 20 16.49 -7.14 -13.55
C VAL A 20 17.54 -6.78 -12.50
N LYS A 21 18.65 -6.20 -12.95
CA LYS A 21 19.59 -5.54 -12.05
C LYS A 21 18.98 -4.21 -11.62
N GLU A 22 19.41 -3.70 -10.48
CA GLU A 22 19.01 -2.37 -10.03
C GLU A 22 19.40 -1.31 -11.06
N TRP A 23 18.52 -0.32 -11.23
CA TRP A 23 18.75 0.86 -12.05
C TRP A 23 18.37 2.10 -11.24
N ILE A 24 19.37 2.64 -10.54
CA ILE A 24 19.19 3.68 -9.52
C ILE A 24 18.58 4.96 -10.10
N GLU A 25 19.03 5.39 -11.27
CA GLU A 25 18.58 6.63 -11.94
C GLU A 25 17.08 6.62 -12.27
N GLU A 26 16.53 5.46 -12.61
CA GLU A 26 15.11 5.27 -12.93
C GLU A 26 14.28 4.78 -11.74
N GLY A 27 14.86 4.78 -10.54
CA GLY A 27 14.20 4.30 -9.32
C GLY A 27 13.89 2.79 -9.30
N PHE A 28 14.46 2.02 -10.24
CA PHE A 28 14.31 0.57 -10.30
C PHE A 28 15.21 -0.11 -9.23
N ILE A 29 14.95 0.23 -7.97
CA ILE A 29 15.58 -0.29 -6.75
C ILE A 29 14.53 -0.30 -5.64
N ALA A 30 14.40 -1.43 -4.93
CA ALA A 30 13.31 -1.63 -3.99
C ALA A 30 13.35 -0.67 -2.79
N MET A 31 14.51 -0.53 -2.17
CA MET A 31 14.73 0.27 -0.94
C MET A 31 16.22 0.55 -0.79
N GLU A 32 16.59 1.41 0.16
CA GLU A 32 17.99 1.69 0.53
C GLU A 32 18.80 2.28 -0.66
N SER A 33 18.15 3.14 -1.46
CA SER A 33 18.82 3.78 -2.60
C SER A 33 19.79 4.87 -2.12
N PRO A 34 20.96 5.01 -2.78
CA PRO A 34 21.87 6.13 -2.49
C PRO A 34 21.29 7.51 -2.86
N ASN A 35 20.24 7.55 -3.67
CA ASN A 35 19.56 8.78 -4.07
C ASN A 35 18.40 9.17 -3.14
N ASP A 36 18.03 8.29 -2.21
CA ASP A 36 17.00 8.61 -1.24
C ASP A 36 17.51 9.71 -0.29
N PRO A 37 16.64 10.66 0.09
CA PRO A 37 17.08 11.73 0.97
C PRO A 37 17.42 11.21 2.36
N LYS A 38 18.38 11.85 3.00
CA LYS A 38 18.65 11.64 4.42
C LYS A 38 17.49 12.19 5.25
N PRO A 39 17.06 11.50 6.32
CA PRO A 39 16.01 12.02 7.20
C PRO A 39 16.38 13.38 7.82
N SER A 40 15.50 14.36 7.68
CA SER A 40 15.60 15.64 8.39
C SER A 40 14.25 16.35 8.49
N ILE A 41 14.11 17.22 9.48
CA ILE A 41 12.99 18.15 9.56
C ILE A 41 13.46 19.45 10.24
N LYS A 42 12.95 20.60 9.80
CA LYS A 42 13.11 21.89 10.50
C LYS A 42 11.78 22.60 10.60
N ILE A 43 11.48 23.14 11.78
CA ILE A 43 10.23 23.84 12.05
C ILE A 43 10.54 25.27 12.50
N VAL A 44 9.87 26.25 11.89
CA VAL A 44 9.95 27.67 12.29
C VAL A 44 8.53 28.18 12.47
N ASN A 45 8.23 28.76 13.63
CA ASN A 45 6.91 29.30 13.98
C ASN A 45 5.75 28.31 13.75
N GLY A 46 5.98 27.02 14.02
CA GLY A 46 4.98 25.96 13.86
C GLY A 46 4.75 25.49 12.42
N ALA A 47 5.56 25.94 11.45
CA ALA A 47 5.52 25.48 10.07
C ALA A 47 6.84 24.81 9.68
N VAL A 48 6.76 23.72 8.92
CA VAL A 48 7.93 23.02 8.38
C VAL A 48 8.61 23.89 7.31
N THR A 49 9.91 24.12 7.47
CA THR A 49 10.77 24.84 6.52
C THR A 49 11.74 23.93 5.77
N GLU A 50 11.94 22.69 6.23
CA GLU A 50 12.75 21.66 5.58
C GLU A 50 12.15 20.28 5.89
N LEU A 51 12.04 19.41 4.89
CA LEU A 51 11.58 18.02 5.00
C LEU A 51 12.52 17.12 4.21
N ASP A 52 13.15 16.15 4.87
CA ASP A 52 14.05 15.16 4.28
C ASP A 52 15.09 15.79 3.33
N GLY A 53 15.81 16.78 3.84
CA GLY A 53 16.86 17.51 3.13
C GLY A 53 16.37 18.53 2.10
N LYS A 54 15.08 18.57 1.80
CA LYS A 54 14.49 19.52 0.84
C LYS A 54 14.00 20.79 1.56
N PRO A 55 14.40 22.00 1.15
CA PRO A 55 13.86 23.24 1.72
C PRO A 55 12.43 23.49 1.22
N VAL A 56 11.63 24.24 2.00
CA VAL A 56 10.21 24.54 1.66
C VAL A 56 10.04 25.24 0.30
N SER A 57 11.07 25.95 -0.18
CA SER A 57 11.06 26.59 -1.50
C SER A 57 11.14 25.60 -2.67
N GLU A 58 11.52 24.35 -2.41
CA GLU A 58 11.63 23.27 -3.39
C GLU A 58 10.53 22.21 -3.23
N PHE A 59 9.63 22.38 -2.25
CA PHE A 59 8.53 21.45 -2.03
C PHE A 59 7.63 21.35 -3.26
N ASP A 60 7.35 20.10 -3.64
CA ASP A 60 6.26 19.79 -4.56
C ASP A 60 4.92 19.70 -3.79
N LEU A 61 3.82 19.39 -4.49
CA LEU A 61 2.51 19.24 -3.85
C LEU A 61 2.50 18.15 -2.75
N ILE A 62 3.26 17.08 -2.91
CA ILE A 62 3.32 15.97 -1.96
C ILE A 62 4.03 16.43 -0.69
N ASP A 63 5.18 17.08 -0.82
CA ASP A 63 5.94 17.61 0.31
C ASP A 63 5.10 18.63 1.09
N HIS A 64 4.43 19.55 0.39
CA HIS A 64 3.53 20.51 1.02
C HIS A 64 2.39 19.84 1.78
N PHE A 65 1.80 18.77 1.23
CA PHE A 65 0.70 18.07 1.87
C PHE A 65 1.15 17.31 3.12
N ILE A 66 2.24 16.55 3.01
CA ILE A 66 2.83 15.81 4.14
C ILE A 66 3.28 16.77 5.25
N ALA A 67 4.02 17.81 4.90
CA ALA A 67 4.56 18.76 5.87
C ALA A 67 3.47 19.52 6.65
N ARG A 68 2.31 19.76 6.03
CA ARG A 68 1.19 20.49 6.65
C ARG A 68 0.26 19.59 7.45
N TYR A 69 0.07 18.34 7.04
CA TYR A 69 -1.00 17.49 7.56
C TYR A 69 -0.57 16.10 8.03
N GLY A 70 0.58 15.59 7.58
CA GLY A 70 0.98 14.19 7.78
C GLY A 70 1.87 13.91 8.99
N ILE A 71 2.47 14.95 9.60
CA ILE A 71 3.48 14.79 10.65
C ILE A 71 3.06 15.56 11.91
N ASN A 72 3.13 14.91 13.07
CA ASN A 72 2.95 15.56 14.36
C ASN A 72 4.17 16.42 14.71
N LEU A 73 4.09 17.71 14.37
CA LEU A 73 5.17 18.68 14.51
C LEU A 73 5.64 18.88 15.97
N ASN A 74 4.78 18.63 16.96
CA ASN A 74 5.12 18.82 18.37
C ASN A 74 6.24 17.90 18.87
N ARG A 75 6.46 16.77 18.20
CA ARG A 75 7.49 15.77 18.56
C ARG A 75 8.45 15.46 17.43
N ALA A 76 8.30 16.09 16.27
CA ALA A 76 9.04 15.69 15.08
C ALA A 76 10.56 15.87 15.26
N GLU A 77 11.01 16.99 15.84
CA GLU A 77 12.44 17.23 16.11
C GLU A 77 13.00 16.25 17.16
N GLU A 78 12.22 15.95 18.22
CA GLU A 78 12.57 14.97 19.24
C GLU A 78 12.78 13.58 18.62
N VAL A 79 11.82 13.12 17.83
CA VAL A 79 11.85 11.78 17.21
C VAL A 79 12.90 11.70 16.10
N MET A 80 13.12 12.78 15.35
CA MET A 80 14.16 12.82 14.32
C MET A 80 15.56 12.60 14.92
N ALA A 81 15.78 13.07 16.15
CA ALA A 81 17.04 12.89 16.88
C ALA A 81 17.21 11.48 17.49
N MET A 82 16.16 10.66 17.53
CA MET A 82 16.26 9.29 18.04
C MET A 82 17.02 8.39 17.05
N ASP A 83 17.80 7.45 17.58
CA ASP A 83 18.47 6.41 16.80
C ASP A 83 17.45 5.49 16.10
N SER A 84 17.55 5.37 14.78
CA SER A 84 16.66 4.54 13.96
C SER A 84 16.78 3.05 14.28
N VAL A 85 17.94 2.58 14.71
CA VAL A 85 18.13 1.18 15.14
C VAL A 85 17.36 0.93 16.44
N LYS A 86 17.41 1.88 17.39
CA LYS A 86 16.62 1.80 18.62
C LYS A 86 15.12 1.81 18.34
N LEU A 87 14.66 2.65 17.41
CA LEU A 87 13.26 2.66 16.98
C LEU A 87 12.85 1.35 16.31
N ALA A 88 13.71 0.75 15.49
CA ALA A 88 13.49 -0.55 14.87
C ALA A 88 13.38 -1.67 15.92
N ASN A 89 14.25 -1.62 16.93
CA ASN A 89 14.18 -2.53 18.08
C ASN A 89 12.85 -2.36 18.85
N MET A 90 12.40 -1.13 19.09
CA MET A 90 11.09 -0.88 19.72
C MET A 90 9.93 -1.45 18.91
N LEU A 91 10.00 -1.43 17.58
CA LEU A 91 8.96 -2.01 16.72
C LEU A 91 8.81 -3.52 16.96
N CYS A 92 9.89 -4.28 17.09
CA CYS A 92 9.82 -5.73 17.29
C CYS A 92 9.88 -6.17 18.77
N ASP A 93 10.21 -5.29 19.71
CA ASP A 93 10.18 -5.61 21.15
C ASP A 93 8.74 -5.84 21.62
N PRO A 94 8.37 -7.05 22.08
CA PRO A 94 7.01 -7.34 22.54
C PRO A 94 6.59 -6.54 23.79
N ASN A 95 7.55 -5.94 24.53
CA ASN A 95 7.27 -5.19 25.75
C ASN A 95 6.98 -3.71 25.51
N VAL A 96 7.36 -3.18 24.34
CA VAL A 96 7.02 -1.80 23.94
C VAL A 96 5.65 -1.84 23.25
N LYS A 97 4.64 -1.24 23.88
CA LYS A 97 3.26 -1.32 23.37
C LYS A 97 3.10 -0.56 22.06
N ARG A 98 2.13 -0.99 21.24
CA ARG A 98 1.67 -0.25 20.06
C ARG A 98 1.39 1.22 20.37
N SER A 99 0.73 1.50 21.51
CA SER A 99 0.39 2.85 21.98
C SER A 99 1.59 3.72 22.33
N GLU A 100 2.77 3.13 22.53
CA GLU A 100 4.02 3.86 22.77
C GLU A 100 4.78 4.14 21.47
N ILE A 101 4.54 3.33 20.43
CA ILE A 101 5.17 3.46 19.11
C ILE A 101 4.44 4.49 18.24
N VAL A 102 3.10 4.46 18.21
CA VAL A 102 2.30 5.36 17.36
C VAL A 102 2.62 6.84 17.59
N PRO A 103 2.79 7.33 18.84
CA PRO A 103 3.21 8.72 19.08
C PRO A 103 4.61 9.09 18.57
N LEU A 104 5.45 8.10 18.25
CA LEU A 104 6.77 8.29 17.66
C LEU A 104 6.67 8.28 16.13
N THR A 105 6.06 7.24 15.56
CA THR A 105 5.96 7.06 14.11
C THR A 105 5.15 8.15 13.44
N THR A 106 4.07 8.62 14.07
CA THR A 106 3.29 9.78 13.59
C THR A 106 4.03 11.11 13.62
N ALA A 107 5.23 11.16 14.22
CA ALA A 107 6.11 12.32 14.25
C ALA A 107 7.39 12.10 13.41
N MET A 108 7.52 10.95 12.74
CA MET A 108 8.62 10.71 11.79
C MET A 108 8.33 11.40 10.45
N THR A 109 9.36 11.57 9.64
CA THR A 109 9.24 11.93 8.22
C THR A 109 9.17 10.66 7.35
N PRO A 110 8.81 10.76 6.06
CA PRO A 110 8.90 9.66 5.12
C PRO A 110 10.27 8.97 5.12
N ALA A 111 11.38 9.71 4.98
CA ALA A 111 12.71 9.09 4.98
C ALA A 111 13.05 8.47 6.34
N LYS A 112 12.64 9.08 7.46
CA LYS A 112 12.95 8.57 8.80
C LYS A 112 12.34 7.20 9.04
N ILE A 113 11.07 6.99 8.70
CA ILE A 113 10.42 5.71 8.96
C ILE A 113 10.96 4.60 8.03
N VAL A 114 11.39 4.97 6.81
CA VAL A 114 12.09 4.07 5.89
C VAL A 114 13.45 3.66 6.45
N GLU A 115 14.23 4.61 6.97
CA GLU A 115 15.51 4.33 7.64
C GLU A 115 15.34 3.33 8.79
N VAL A 116 14.30 3.53 9.63
CA VAL A 116 13.98 2.60 10.74
C VAL A 116 13.73 1.18 10.24
N VAL A 117 12.77 0.98 9.32
CA VAL A 117 12.43 -0.39 8.87
C VAL A 117 13.52 -1.02 8.03
N SER A 118 14.41 -0.23 7.43
CA SER A 118 15.57 -0.73 6.68
C SER A 118 16.63 -1.40 7.57
N HIS A 119 16.59 -1.17 8.89
CA HIS A 119 17.42 -1.92 9.85
C HIS A 119 16.86 -3.32 10.18
N MET A 120 15.68 -3.67 9.70
CA MET A 120 14.98 -4.89 10.08
C MET A 120 15.09 -5.96 9.00
N ASN A 121 15.24 -7.22 9.41
CA ASN A 121 14.99 -8.37 8.57
C ASN A 121 13.49 -8.74 8.57
N VAL A 122 13.09 -9.67 7.69
CA VAL A 122 11.66 -10.04 7.55
C VAL A 122 11.07 -10.69 8.80
N VAL A 123 11.85 -11.38 9.63
CA VAL A 123 11.35 -11.98 10.87
C VAL A 123 11.03 -10.90 11.89
N GLU A 124 11.90 -9.90 12.03
CA GLU A 124 11.67 -8.73 12.89
C GLU A 124 10.47 -7.91 12.40
N MET A 125 10.34 -7.74 11.08
CA MET A 125 9.19 -7.04 10.50
C MET A 125 7.88 -7.79 10.74
N MET A 126 7.85 -9.12 10.58
CA MET A 126 6.67 -9.93 10.92
C MET A 126 6.34 -9.83 12.43
N MET A 127 7.37 -9.87 13.30
CA MET A 127 7.20 -9.69 14.74
C MET A 127 6.58 -8.32 15.09
N ALA A 128 7.02 -7.26 14.41
CA ALA A 128 6.46 -5.92 14.58
C ALA A 128 5.05 -5.82 14.00
N MET A 129 4.79 -6.40 12.82
CA MET A 129 3.50 -6.33 12.13
C MET A 129 2.35 -6.85 13.00
N GLN A 130 2.51 -8.03 13.62
CA GLN A 130 1.46 -8.59 14.48
C GLN A 130 1.12 -7.73 15.71
N LYS A 131 2.04 -6.85 16.12
CA LYS A 131 1.84 -5.86 17.18
C LYS A 131 1.22 -4.56 16.65
N MET A 132 1.64 -4.12 15.47
CA MET A 132 1.25 -2.82 14.91
C MET A 132 -0.08 -2.84 14.15
N ARG A 133 -0.53 -4.00 13.66
CA ARG A 133 -1.86 -4.18 13.03
C ARG A 133 -2.94 -3.52 13.89
N ALA A 134 -3.80 -2.72 13.26
CA ALA A 134 -4.80 -1.93 13.97
C ALA A 134 -5.90 -2.81 14.58
N ARG A 135 -6.43 -3.75 13.79
CA ARG A 135 -7.45 -4.70 14.26
C ARG A 135 -6.80 -5.91 14.91
N ARG A 136 -7.34 -6.34 16.06
CA ARG A 136 -6.84 -7.54 16.75
C ARG A 136 -6.96 -8.80 15.89
N THR A 137 -8.12 -9.01 15.29
CA THR A 137 -8.41 -10.18 14.43
C THR A 137 -8.05 -9.82 12.99
N PRO A 138 -7.10 -10.54 12.35
CA PRO A 138 -6.87 -10.41 10.91
C PRO A 138 -8.12 -10.74 10.11
N SER A 139 -8.22 -10.21 8.90
CA SER A 139 -9.30 -10.55 7.97
C SER A 139 -8.72 -10.84 6.58
N GLN A 140 -9.58 -10.98 5.57
CA GLN A 140 -9.23 -11.31 4.20
C GLN A 140 -10.20 -10.64 3.23
N GLN A 141 -9.68 -10.28 2.06
CA GLN A 141 -10.42 -9.71 0.94
C GLN A 141 -10.27 -10.58 -0.32
N ALA A 142 -11.30 -10.63 -1.18
CA ALA A 142 -11.25 -11.39 -2.43
C ALA A 142 -11.66 -10.58 -3.66
N HIS A 143 -10.99 -10.86 -4.79
CA HIS A 143 -11.49 -10.49 -6.11
C HIS A 143 -12.60 -11.44 -6.57
N VAL A 144 -13.69 -10.86 -7.08
CA VAL A 144 -14.81 -11.56 -7.70
C VAL A 144 -15.08 -10.93 -9.06
N THR A 145 -14.40 -11.46 -10.08
CA THR A 145 -14.47 -10.98 -11.44
C THR A 145 -14.53 -12.15 -12.41
N ASN A 146 -14.95 -11.88 -13.64
CA ASN A 146 -14.75 -12.80 -14.74
C ASN A 146 -14.56 -12.01 -16.03
N VAL A 147 -13.86 -12.60 -17.00
CA VAL A 147 -13.47 -11.94 -18.26
C VAL A 147 -14.65 -11.52 -19.16
N LYS A 148 -15.89 -11.83 -18.76
CA LYS A 148 -17.12 -11.52 -19.51
C LYS A 148 -18.01 -10.52 -18.79
N ASP A 149 -17.60 -10.02 -17.62
CA ASP A 149 -18.45 -9.18 -16.77
C ASP A 149 -19.83 -9.82 -16.54
N ASN A 150 -19.87 -11.16 -16.44
CA ASN A 150 -21.12 -11.89 -16.34
C ASN A 150 -21.69 -11.72 -14.91
N PRO A 151 -22.84 -11.03 -14.75
CA PRO A 151 -23.38 -10.74 -13.43
C PRO A 151 -23.89 -11.99 -12.70
N VAL A 152 -24.32 -13.02 -13.42
CA VAL A 152 -24.78 -14.28 -12.81
C VAL A 152 -23.61 -15.00 -12.15
N GLN A 153 -22.48 -15.04 -12.85
CA GLN A 153 -21.26 -15.64 -12.31
C GLN A 153 -20.73 -14.81 -11.13
N ILE A 154 -20.67 -13.47 -11.24
CA ILE A 154 -20.23 -12.60 -10.15
C ILE A 154 -21.06 -12.84 -8.89
N ALA A 155 -22.38 -12.93 -8.99
CA ALA A 155 -23.23 -13.18 -7.83
C ALA A 155 -22.97 -14.56 -7.19
N ALA A 156 -22.76 -15.59 -8.01
CA ALA A 156 -22.45 -16.94 -7.51
C ALA A 156 -21.08 -17.01 -6.83
N ASP A 157 -20.05 -16.48 -7.49
CA ASP A 157 -18.67 -16.46 -6.98
C ASP A 157 -18.58 -15.59 -5.70
N ALA A 158 -19.32 -14.47 -5.64
CA ALA A 158 -19.42 -13.62 -4.46
C ALA A 158 -20.09 -14.34 -3.28
N ALA A 159 -21.13 -15.13 -3.52
CA ALA A 159 -21.77 -15.92 -2.47
C ALA A 159 -20.82 -17.01 -1.94
N GLU A 160 -20.06 -17.67 -2.83
CA GLU A 160 -19.06 -18.64 -2.43
C GLU A 160 -17.91 -17.99 -1.62
N GLY A 161 -17.36 -16.87 -2.09
CA GLY A 161 -16.28 -16.16 -1.38
C GLY A 161 -16.72 -15.70 0.01
N ALA A 162 -17.90 -15.07 0.11
CA ALA A 162 -18.48 -14.69 1.39
C ALA A 162 -18.65 -15.89 2.34
N TRP A 163 -19.10 -17.05 1.83
CA TRP A 163 -19.22 -18.29 2.60
C TRP A 163 -17.86 -18.85 3.07
N ARG A 164 -16.81 -18.68 2.26
CA ARG A 164 -15.43 -19.10 2.61
C ARG A 164 -14.77 -18.23 3.67
N GLY A 165 -15.33 -17.06 3.96
CA GLY A 165 -14.92 -16.21 5.07
C GLY A 165 -14.25 -14.89 4.68
N PHE A 166 -14.34 -14.45 3.42
CA PHE A 166 -13.92 -13.11 3.04
C PHE A 166 -14.88 -12.07 3.63
N ASP A 167 -14.34 -11.05 4.30
CA ASP A 167 -15.15 -9.98 4.91
C ASP A 167 -15.31 -8.78 3.97
N GLU A 168 -14.41 -8.66 3.00
CA GLU A 168 -14.47 -7.70 1.92
C GLU A 168 -14.35 -8.41 0.57
N GLN A 169 -15.13 -7.98 -0.42
CA GLN A 169 -15.02 -8.48 -1.79
C GLN A 169 -14.97 -7.31 -2.78
N GLU A 170 -14.18 -7.47 -3.81
CA GLU A 170 -13.95 -6.48 -4.85
C GLU A 170 -14.32 -7.04 -6.21
N THR A 171 -14.92 -6.21 -7.05
CA THR A 171 -15.04 -6.48 -8.47
C THR A 171 -14.45 -5.33 -9.26
N THR A 172 -14.14 -5.58 -10.52
CA THR A 172 -13.85 -4.55 -11.53
C THR A 172 -14.39 -5.07 -12.86
N VAL A 173 -14.05 -4.40 -13.97
CA VAL A 173 -14.70 -4.60 -15.26
C VAL A 173 -13.69 -4.86 -16.37
N ALA A 174 -14.00 -5.80 -17.26
CA ALA A 174 -13.34 -5.86 -18.56
C ALA A 174 -13.85 -4.75 -19.49
N VAL A 175 -15.13 -4.39 -19.39
CA VAL A 175 -15.76 -3.31 -20.15
C VAL A 175 -16.41 -2.31 -19.19
N ALA A 176 -15.86 -1.08 -19.12
CA ALA A 176 -16.29 -0.02 -18.20
C ALA A 176 -17.82 0.14 -18.00
N ARG A 177 -18.59 0.01 -19.08
CA ARG A 177 -20.06 0.16 -19.07
C ARG A 177 -20.80 -0.93 -18.28
N TYR A 178 -20.16 -2.05 -17.96
CA TYR A 178 -20.74 -3.12 -17.13
C TYR A 178 -20.68 -2.83 -15.63
N ALA A 179 -19.94 -1.80 -15.20
CA ALA A 179 -19.69 -1.53 -13.79
C ALA A 179 -20.94 -1.55 -12.88
N PRO A 180 -22.09 -0.95 -13.27
CA PRO A 180 -23.29 -1.04 -12.45
C PRO A 180 -23.78 -2.47 -12.24
N PHE A 181 -23.71 -3.32 -13.27
CA PHE A 181 -24.12 -4.73 -13.16
C PHE A 181 -23.13 -5.54 -12.33
N ASN A 182 -21.82 -5.32 -12.49
CA ASN A 182 -20.81 -6.00 -11.69
C ASN A 182 -20.99 -5.65 -10.20
N ALA A 183 -21.14 -4.37 -9.87
CA ALA A 183 -21.34 -3.91 -8.50
C ALA A 183 -22.62 -4.47 -7.86
N ILE A 184 -23.76 -4.40 -8.56
CA ILE A 184 -25.03 -4.93 -8.06
C ILE A 184 -24.95 -6.45 -7.88
N ALA A 185 -24.37 -7.18 -8.84
CA ALA A 185 -24.21 -8.63 -8.74
C ALA A 185 -23.33 -9.02 -7.56
N LEU A 186 -22.20 -8.33 -7.39
CA LEU A 186 -21.29 -8.54 -6.26
C LEU A 186 -22.00 -8.29 -4.94
N LEU A 187 -22.71 -7.16 -4.82
CA LEU A 187 -23.46 -6.80 -3.62
C LEU A 187 -24.49 -7.88 -3.26
N VAL A 188 -25.33 -8.28 -4.21
CA VAL A 188 -26.36 -9.32 -4.01
C VAL A 188 -25.72 -10.64 -3.61
N GLY A 189 -24.74 -11.13 -4.38
CA GLY A 189 -24.08 -12.40 -4.11
C GLY A 189 -23.40 -12.44 -2.75
N SER A 190 -22.68 -11.37 -2.39
CA SER A 190 -21.99 -11.26 -1.10
C SER A 190 -22.96 -11.36 0.06
N GLN A 191 -24.09 -10.65 0.00
CA GLN A 191 -25.09 -10.70 1.08
C GLN A 191 -25.84 -12.05 1.13
N VAL A 192 -25.97 -12.76 0.02
CA VAL A 192 -26.51 -14.14 -0.02
C VAL A 192 -25.56 -15.11 0.68
N GLY A 193 -24.25 -15.01 0.43
CA GLY A 193 -23.25 -15.89 1.03
C GLY A 193 -23.05 -15.65 2.53
N ARG A 194 -22.88 -14.38 2.92
CA ARG A 194 -22.75 -13.98 4.33
C ARG A 194 -23.19 -12.52 4.54
N PRO A 195 -24.32 -12.26 5.23
CA PRO A 195 -24.75 -10.90 5.54
C PRO A 195 -23.67 -10.10 6.28
N GLY A 196 -23.37 -8.91 5.78
CA GLY A 196 -22.37 -8.00 6.35
C GLY A 196 -21.02 -7.98 5.63
N VAL A 197 -20.80 -8.80 4.59
CA VAL A 197 -19.63 -8.65 3.70
C VAL A 197 -19.69 -7.30 2.99
N LEU A 198 -18.58 -6.57 2.97
CA LEU A 198 -18.49 -5.28 2.28
C LEU A 198 -18.07 -5.47 0.83
N THR A 199 -18.64 -4.70 -0.08
CA THR A 199 -18.38 -4.84 -1.51
C THR A 199 -17.97 -3.52 -2.16
N GLN A 200 -16.99 -3.57 -3.05
CA GLN A 200 -16.55 -2.44 -3.86
C GLN A 200 -16.53 -2.77 -5.35
N CYS A 201 -16.50 -1.75 -6.20
CA CYS A 201 -16.33 -1.90 -7.63
C CYS A 201 -15.32 -0.85 -8.14
N SER A 202 -14.10 -1.32 -8.36
CA SER A 202 -12.92 -0.49 -8.60
C SER A 202 -12.89 0.05 -10.03
N LEU A 203 -12.93 1.38 -10.17
CA LEU A 203 -13.12 2.09 -11.44
C LEU A 203 -12.31 3.40 -11.48
N GLU A 204 -12.54 4.21 -12.51
CA GLU A 204 -12.17 5.64 -12.47
C GLU A 204 -12.90 6.34 -11.31
N GLU A 205 -12.20 7.26 -10.66
CA GLU A 205 -12.51 7.80 -9.34
C GLU A 205 -13.89 8.47 -9.24
N ALA A 206 -14.25 9.32 -10.21
CA ALA A 206 -15.55 9.99 -10.23
C ALA A 206 -16.69 9.00 -10.52
N THR A 207 -16.44 8.02 -11.40
CA THR A 207 -17.38 6.94 -11.72
C THR A 207 -17.63 6.06 -10.49
N GLU A 208 -16.59 5.69 -9.76
CA GLU A 208 -16.67 4.88 -8.54
C GLU A 208 -17.43 5.62 -7.43
N LEU A 209 -17.12 6.89 -7.20
CA LEU A 209 -17.84 7.71 -6.22
C LEU A 209 -19.32 7.83 -6.59
N LYS A 210 -19.63 8.02 -7.88
CA LYS A 210 -21.01 8.09 -8.35
C LYS A 210 -21.75 6.78 -8.12
N LEU A 211 -21.09 5.65 -8.30
CA LEU A 211 -21.66 4.32 -8.06
C LEU A 211 -21.92 4.09 -6.57
N GLY A 212 -21.01 4.53 -5.70
CA GLY A 212 -21.20 4.56 -4.25
C GLY A 212 -22.36 5.45 -3.82
N MET A 213 -22.49 6.65 -4.39
CA MET A 213 -23.63 7.56 -4.12
C MET A 213 -24.99 6.96 -4.52
N LEU A 214 -25.02 6.05 -5.49
CA LEU A 214 -26.22 5.32 -5.90
C LEU A 214 -26.52 4.10 -5.02
N GLY A 215 -25.64 3.79 -4.05
CA GLY A 215 -25.81 2.68 -3.10
C GLY A 215 -25.54 1.31 -3.72
N HIS A 216 -24.73 1.22 -4.77
CA HIS A 216 -24.37 -0.05 -5.41
C HIS A 216 -23.07 -0.66 -4.86
N THR A 217 -22.36 0.06 -3.99
CA THR A 217 -21.17 -0.42 -3.26
C THR A 217 -21.27 -0.03 -1.79
N CYS A 218 -20.57 -0.76 -0.92
CA CYS A 218 -20.50 -0.52 0.52
C CYS A 218 -19.29 0.34 0.91
N TYR A 219 -18.22 0.27 0.11
CA TYR A 219 -16.97 0.98 0.33
C TYR A 219 -16.19 1.15 -0.99
N ALA A 220 -15.06 1.87 -0.94
CA ALA A 220 -14.08 2.02 -2.01
C ALA A 220 -12.64 1.92 -1.49
N GLU A 221 -11.71 1.36 -2.26
CA GLU A 221 -10.31 1.14 -1.88
C GLU A 221 -9.32 1.62 -2.93
N THR A 222 -9.64 1.46 -4.21
CA THR A 222 -8.75 1.82 -5.33
C THR A 222 -8.62 3.33 -5.55
N ILE A 223 -8.83 4.11 -4.50
CA ILE A 223 -8.66 5.55 -4.45
C ILE A 223 -7.16 5.85 -4.37
N SER A 224 -6.53 5.88 -5.55
CA SER A 224 -5.06 5.75 -5.67
C SER A 224 -4.29 7.01 -5.30
N VAL A 225 -3.14 6.88 -4.63
CA VAL A 225 -2.19 7.98 -4.37
C VAL A 225 -0.77 7.56 -4.77
N TYR A 226 0.06 8.54 -5.12
CA TYR A 226 1.36 8.31 -5.76
C TYR A 226 2.48 9.14 -5.11
N GLY A 227 3.71 8.63 -5.20
CA GLY A 227 4.87 9.14 -4.49
C GLY A 227 5.65 10.22 -5.22
N THR A 228 5.30 10.57 -6.46
CA THR A 228 5.87 11.69 -7.22
C THR A 228 4.77 12.50 -7.90
N GLU A 229 4.99 13.81 -8.04
CA GLU A 229 3.98 14.73 -8.59
C GLU A 229 3.62 14.44 -10.06
N PRO A 230 4.58 14.10 -10.97
CA PRO A 230 4.23 13.73 -12.34
C PRO A 230 3.36 12.47 -12.41
N VAL A 231 3.65 11.46 -11.59
CA VAL A 231 2.86 10.21 -11.53
C VAL A 231 1.48 10.48 -10.95
N PHE A 232 1.38 11.35 -9.94
CA PHE A 232 0.09 11.79 -9.40
C PHE A 232 -0.76 12.49 -10.47
N THR A 233 -0.13 13.34 -11.28
CA THR A 233 -0.77 14.04 -12.40
C THR A 233 -1.24 13.06 -13.49
N ASP A 234 -0.41 12.08 -13.87
CA ASP A 234 -0.81 11.03 -14.81
C ASP A 234 -1.88 10.08 -14.23
N GLY A 235 -1.96 10.00 -12.90
CA GLY A 235 -3.07 9.40 -12.15
C GLY A 235 -4.33 10.26 -12.07
N ASP A 236 -4.35 11.41 -12.76
CA ASP A 236 -5.44 12.39 -12.85
C ASP A 236 -5.86 13.02 -11.51
N ASP A 237 -4.91 13.16 -10.57
CA ASP A 237 -5.20 13.67 -9.25
C ASP A 237 -4.03 14.48 -8.63
N THR A 238 -4.31 15.05 -7.46
CA THR A 238 -3.35 15.69 -6.57
C THR A 238 -3.62 15.22 -5.14
N PRO A 239 -2.69 15.45 -4.18
CA PRO A 239 -2.98 15.18 -2.77
C PRO A 239 -4.26 15.87 -2.26
N TRP A 240 -4.60 17.06 -2.77
CA TRP A 240 -5.81 17.79 -2.39
C TRP A 240 -7.09 17.22 -3.00
N SER A 241 -7.10 16.86 -4.29
CA SER A 241 -8.28 16.24 -4.90
C SER A 241 -8.57 14.89 -4.23
N LYS A 242 -7.54 14.10 -3.91
CA LYS A 242 -7.68 12.85 -3.14
C LYS A 242 -8.15 13.06 -1.72
N GLY A 243 -7.60 14.03 -1.00
CA GLY A 243 -8.09 14.39 0.35
C GLY A 243 -9.57 14.84 0.34
N PHE A 244 -9.96 15.60 -0.69
CA PHE A 244 -11.37 15.99 -0.90
C PHE A 244 -12.25 14.80 -1.28
N LEU A 245 -11.77 13.89 -2.12
CA LEU A 245 -12.48 12.67 -2.52
C LEU A 245 -12.71 11.74 -1.32
N ALA A 246 -11.71 11.54 -0.48
CA ALA A 246 -11.85 10.81 0.78
C ALA A 246 -12.96 11.40 1.66
N SER A 247 -12.95 12.73 1.82
CA SER A 247 -14.01 13.45 2.56
C SER A 247 -15.37 13.34 1.87
N SER A 248 -15.41 13.22 0.54
CA SER A 248 -16.64 13.04 -0.24
C SER A 248 -17.28 11.68 0.02
N TYR A 249 -16.52 10.60 0.07
CA TYR A 249 -17.02 9.29 0.52
C TYR A 249 -17.52 9.34 1.96
N ALA A 250 -16.72 9.90 2.88
CA ALA A 250 -17.09 10.02 4.29
C ALA A 250 -18.38 10.84 4.49
N SER A 251 -18.58 11.91 3.73
CA SER A 251 -19.80 12.74 3.78
C SER A 251 -21.06 11.99 3.36
N ARG A 252 -20.92 10.83 2.69
CA ARG A 252 -22.01 9.93 2.30
C ARG A 252 -22.10 8.70 3.20
N GLY A 253 -21.31 8.63 4.27
CA GLY A 253 -21.27 7.50 5.19
C GLY A 253 -20.67 6.23 4.57
N LEU A 254 -19.86 6.37 3.51
CA LEU A 254 -19.20 5.26 2.84
C LEU A 254 -17.81 5.05 3.43
N LYS A 255 -17.49 3.81 3.82
CA LYS A 255 -16.11 3.44 4.17
C LYS A 255 -15.24 3.64 2.93
N MET A 256 -14.02 4.10 3.13
CA MET A 256 -13.03 4.05 2.08
C MET A 256 -11.62 3.89 2.65
N ARG A 257 -10.69 3.51 1.78
CA ARG A 257 -9.26 3.63 2.00
C ARG A 257 -8.59 4.09 0.72
N PHE A 258 -7.34 4.55 0.83
CA PHE A 258 -6.52 4.78 -0.35
C PHE A 258 -5.88 3.47 -0.81
N THR A 259 -5.35 3.47 -2.03
CA THR A 259 -4.43 2.46 -2.54
C THR A 259 -3.12 3.12 -2.95
N SER A 260 -2.00 2.52 -2.59
CA SER A 260 -0.66 2.85 -3.10
C SER A 260 0.13 1.55 -3.28
N GLY A 261 1.43 1.64 -3.52
CA GLY A 261 2.27 0.46 -3.59
C GLY A 261 3.61 0.74 -4.25
N SER A 262 4.66 0.18 -3.68
CA SER A 262 6.01 0.26 -4.24
C SER A 262 6.06 -0.14 -5.72
N GLY A 263 6.66 0.71 -6.53
CA GLY A 263 6.92 0.45 -7.95
C GLY A 263 5.94 1.13 -8.91
N SER A 264 4.88 1.78 -8.42
CA SER A 264 3.94 2.50 -9.28
C SER A 264 4.62 3.62 -10.08
N GLU A 265 5.52 4.35 -9.45
CA GLU A 265 6.20 5.49 -10.05
C GLU A 265 7.23 5.06 -11.11
N VAL A 266 7.85 3.90 -10.90
CA VAL A 266 8.73 3.27 -11.90
C VAL A 266 7.90 2.76 -13.08
N GLN A 267 6.77 2.10 -12.80
CA GLN A 267 5.85 1.59 -13.83
C GLN A 267 5.27 2.73 -14.69
N MET A 268 5.05 3.90 -14.08
CA MET A 268 4.51 5.10 -14.73
C MET A 268 5.62 6.05 -15.25
N GLY A 269 6.89 5.71 -15.06
CA GLY A 269 8.02 6.36 -15.74
C GLY A 269 8.62 7.60 -15.07
N TYR A 270 8.23 7.94 -13.83
CA TYR A 270 8.76 9.11 -13.13
C TYR A 270 9.03 8.83 -11.64
N ALA A 271 10.03 8.00 -11.36
CA ALA A 271 10.46 7.68 -10.00
C ALA A 271 11.44 8.70 -9.37
N GLU A 272 11.80 9.76 -10.11
CA GLU A 272 12.73 10.82 -9.66
C GLU A 272 14.06 10.27 -9.11
N GLY A 273 14.50 9.12 -9.61
CA GLY A 273 15.69 8.39 -9.16
C GLY A 273 15.64 7.90 -7.71
N LYS A 274 14.47 7.83 -7.08
CA LYS A 274 14.28 7.38 -5.69
C LYS A 274 13.94 5.89 -5.62
N SER A 275 14.19 5.27 -4.46
CA SER A 275 13.73 3.90 -4.23
C SER A 275 12.22 3.81 -4.15
N MET A 276 11.70 2.64 -4.53
CA MET A 276 10.28 2.35 -4.47
C MET A 276 9.72 2.49 -3.05
N LEU A 277 10.46 2.08 -2.02
CA LEU A 277 10.03 2.16 -0.63
C LEU A 277 10.01 3.60 -0.09
N TYR A 278 10.94 4.47 -0.52
CA TYR A 278 10.88 5.88 -0.15
C TYR A 278 9.65 6.57 -0.76
N LEU A 279 9.39 6.34 -2.05
CA LEU A 279 8.21 6.90 -2.72
C LEU A 279 6.92 6.38 -2.09
N GLU A 280 6.86 5.08 -1.79
CA GLU A 280 5.73 4.48 -1.08
C GLU A 280 5.56 5.06 0.34
N ALA A 281 6.64 5.37 1.06
CA ALA A 281 6.52 6.07 2.34
C ALA A 281 5.84 7.43 2.15
N ARG A 282 6.14 8.19 1.09
CA ARG A 282 5.41 9.43 0.78
C ARG A 282 3.91 9.15 0.58
N CYS A 283 3.54 8.10 -0.15
CA CYS A 283 2.14 7.67 -0.32
C CYS A 283 1.44 7.37 1.02
N ILE A 284 2.12 6.64 1.92
CA ILE A 284 1.57 6.30 3.24
C ILE A 284 1.37 7.59 4.06
N TYR A 285 2.30 8.54 4.02
CA TYR A 285 2.14 9.83 4.70
C TYR A 285 1.07 10.72 4.06
N ILE A 286 0.87 10.68 2.73
CA ILE A 286 -0.27 11.33 2.07
C ILE A 286 -1.58 10.75 2.61
N THR A 287 -1.65 9.43 2.74
CA THR A 287 -2.84 8.75 3.29
C THR A 287 -3.11 9.18 4.73
N LYS A 288 -2.08 9.22 5.56
CA LYS A 288 -2.19 9.70 6.94
C LYS A 288 -2.61 11.18 7.00
N ALA A 289 -2.00 12.01 6.16
CA ALA A 289 -2.27 13.44 6.03
C ALA A 289 -3.71 13.74 5.60
N ALA A 290 -4.28 12.91 4.73
CA ALA A 290 -5.66 13.05 4.27
C ALA A 290 -6.71 12.69 5.33
N GLY A 291 -6.30 12.14 6.48
CA GLY A 291 -7.21 11.66 7.51
C GLY A 291 -7.96 10.39 7.09
N VAL A 292 -7.43 9.66 6.10
CA VAL A 292 -7.99 8.39 5.65
C VAL A 292 -7.68 7.30 6.69
N GLN A 293 -8.64 6.41 6.92
CA GLN A 293 -8.56 5.41 7.99
C GLN A 293 -7.63 4.22 7.68
N GLY A 294 -7.36 3.97 6.40
CA GLY A 294 -6.60 2.80 5.96
C GLY A 294 -5.95 2.98 4.60
N LEU A 295 -5.15 1.99 4.22
CA LEU A 295 -4.42 1.93 2.97
C LEU A 295 -4.34 0.49 2.48
N GLN A 296 -4.62 0.28 1.21
CA GLN A 296 -4.14 -0.90 0.49
C GLN A 296 -2.73 -0.62 -0.04
N ASN A 297 -1.75 -1.40 0.39
CA ASN A 297 -0.39 -1.34 -0.14
C ASN A 297 0.32 -2.71 -0.05
N GLY A 298 1.61 -2.74 -0.36
CA GLY A 298 2.38 -3.97 -0.58
C GLY A 298 2.60 -4.21 -2.08
N SER A 299 2.96 -3.15 -2.80
CA SER A 299 3.10 -3.04 -4.25
C SER A 299 1.82 -3.19 -5.08
N VAL A 300 0.88 -4.05 -4.66
CA VAL A 300 -0.43 -4.22 -5.30
C VAL A 300 -0.23 -4.54 -6.79
N SER A 301 -0.88 -3.82 -7.69
CA SER A 301 -0.83 -4.01 -9.15
C SER A 301 0.58 -3.88 -9.74
N CYS A 302 1.52 -3.29 -9.01
CA CYS A 302 2.88 -3.07 -9.49
C CYS A 302 3.86 -4.15 -9.02
N ILE A 303 3.42 -5.25 -8.38
CA ILE A 303 4.30 -6.27 -7.75
C ILE A 303 5.37 -6.87 -8.66
N GLY A 304 5.17 -6.85 -9.99
CA GLY A 304 6.18 -7.21 -10.97
C GLY A 304 7.45 -6.37 -10.88
N VAL A 305 7.36 -5.10 -10.44
CA VAL A 305 8.45 -4.13 -10.38
C VAL A 305 9.38 -4.39 -9.18
N PRO A 306 8.94 -4.30 -7.90
CA PRO A 306 9.84 -4.60 -6.79
C PRO A 306 10.29 -6.06 -6.82
N SER A 307 9.43 -7.00 -7.21
CA SER A 307 9.84 -8.41 -7.26
C SER A 307 10.93 -8.69 -8.30
N ALA A 308 11.15 -7.83 -9.28
CA ALA A 308 12.21 -8.00 -10.26
C ALA A 308 13.61 -7.65 -9.73
N VAL A 309 13.71 -6.94 -8.60
CA VAL A 309 14.97 -6.45 -8.02
C VAL A 309 15.28 -7.07 -6.65
N PRO A 310 16.55 -6.99 -6.18
CA PRO A 310 16.92 -7.47 -4.84
C PRO A 310 16.06 -6.87 -3.73
N SER A 311 15.79 -7.66 -2.68
CA SER A 311 15.03 -7.24 -1.49
C SER A 311 13.59 -6.77 -1.74
N GLY A 312 13.06 -6.84 -2.97
CA GLY A 312 11.72 -6.33 -3.28
C GLY A 312 10.59 -6.91 -2.45
N ILE A 313 10.60 -8.21 -2.20
CA ILE A 313 9.58 -8.86 -1.35
C ILE A 313 9.72 -8.46 0.13
N ARG A 314 10.93 -8.11 0.58
CA ARG A 314 11.13 -7.51 1.91
C ARG A 314 10.61 -6.06 1.93
N ALA A 315 10.85 -5.28 0.89
CA ALA A 315 10.30 -3.92 0.78
C ALA A 315 8.76 -3.91 0.82
N VAL A 316 8.12 -4.88 0.16
CA VAL A 316 6.67 -5.11 0.23
C VAL A 316 6.17 -5.35 1.66
N LEU A 317 6.91 -6.11 2.47
CA LEU A 317 6.57 -6.26 3.90
C LEU A 317 6.85 -4.96 4.68
N ALA A 318 7.94 -4.26 4.35
CA ALA A 318 8.34 -3.03 5.00
C ALA A 318 7.29 -1.91 4.82
N GLU A 319 6.75 -1.71 3.63
CA GLU A 319 5.69 -0.71 3.39
C GLU A 319 4.38 -1.05 4.12
N ASN A 320 4.01 -2.34 4.21
CA ASN A 320 2.87 -2.74 5.03
C ASN A 320 3.10 -2.41 6.50
N LEU A 321 4.32 -2.66 7.00
CA LEU A 321 4.72 -2.35 8.37
C LEU A 321 4.72 -0.83 8.62
N ILE A 322 5.21 -0.02 7.68
CA ILE A 322 5.15 1.45 7.78
C ILE A 322 3.69 1.90 7.90
N CYS A 323 2.80 1.40 7.04
CA CYS A 323 1.37 1.68 7.06
C CYS A 323 0.75 1.38 8.44
N SER A 324 0.91 0.14 8.94
CA SER A 324 0.38 -0.26 10.25
C SER A 324 1.02 0.53 11.40
N SER A 325 2.31 0.85 11.28
CA SER A 325 3.05 1.60 12.30
C SER A 325 2.62 3.06 12.37
N LEU A 326 2.11 3.63 11.27
CA LEU A 326 1.46 4.93 11.22
C LEU A 326 -0.01 4.90 11.67
N ASP A 327 -0.46 3.80 12.27
CA ASP A 327 -1.82 3.64 12.80
C ASP A 327 -2.89 3.80 11.71
N LEU A 328 -2.65 3.15 10.57
CA LEU A 328 -3.61 2.97 9.49
C LEU A 328 -4.03 1.49 9.43
N GLU A 329 -5.27 1.23 9.04
CA GLU A 329 -5.69 -0.10 8.58
C GLU A 329 -4.87 -0.49 7.34
N CYS A 330 -4.32 -1.71 7.31
CA CYS A 330 -3.47 -2.18 6.21
C CYS A 330 -4.10 -3.38 5.47
N ALA A 331 -4.63 -3.12 4.27
CA ALA A 331 -4.99 -4.16 3.31
C ALA A 331 -3.75 -4.54 2.49
N SER A 332 -3.15 -5.68 2.81
CA SER A 332 -1.72 -5.89 2.59
C SER A 332 -1.36 -6.56 1.25
N SER A 333 -2.14 -6.25 0.21
CA SER A 333 -2.00 -6.82 -1.13
C SER A 333 -2.11 -8.35 -1.07
N ASN A 334 -1.16 -9.10 -1.66
CA ASN A 334 -1.31 -10.54 -1.98
C ASN A 334 -2.42 -10.85 -3.00
N ASP A 335 -2.75 -9.84 -3.80
CA ASP A 335 -3.89 -9.76 -4.71
C ASP A 335 -3.47 -9.89 -6.20
N GLN A 336 -2.17 -9.77 -6.50
CA GLN A 336 -1.63 -9.69 -7.86
C GLN A 336 -0.52 -10.72 -8.16
N THR A 337 -0.47 -11.17 -9.41
CA THR A 337 0.50 -12.18 -9.87
C THR A 337 1.84 -11.55 -10.21
N PHE A 338 2.95 -12.18 -9.79
CA PHE A 338 4.31 -11.72 -10.12
C PHE A 338 5.29 -12.84 -10.53
N THR A 339 4.88 -14.11 -10.40
CA THR A 339 5.76 -15.25 -10.56
C THR A 339 5.03 -16.48 -11.06
N HIS A 340 5.74 -17.30 -11.83
CA HIS A 340 5.27 -18.61 -12.29
C HIS A 340 5.55 -19.73 -11.27
N SER A 341 6.22 -19.41 -10.16
CA SER A 341 6.67 -20.38 -9.15
C SER A 341 5.78 -20.37 -7.92
N ASP A 342 5.13 -21.51 -7.64
CA ASP A 342 4.34 -21.71 -6.41
C ASP A 342 5.15 -21.43 -5.13
N MET A 343 6.42 -21.83 -5.13
CA MET A 343 7.31 -21.59 -3.99
C MET A 343 7.54 -20.10 -3.76
N ARG A 344 7.68 -19.32 -4.84
CA ARG A 344 8.01 -17.89 -4.76
C ARG A 344 6.80 -17.07 -4.34
N ARG A 345 5.61 -17.34 -4.90
CA ARG A 345 4.36 -16.67 -4.47
C ARG A 345 3.98 -17.03 -3.03
N THR A 346 4.23 -18.28 -2.60
CA THR A 346 4.00 -18.69 -1.21
C THR A 346 4.90 -17.94 -0.25
N ALA A 347 6.20 -17.81 -0.57
CA ALA A 347 7.13 -17.05 0.27
C ALA A 347 6.70 -15.58 0.43
N ARG A 348 6.23 -14.94 -0.65
CA ARG A 348 5.65 -13.60 -0.61
C ARG A 348 4.43 -13.53 0.31
N LEU A 349 3.46 -14.43 0.12
CA LEU A 349 2.23 -14.49 0.94
C LEU A 349 2.52 -14.64 2.44
N LEU A 350 3.47 -15.49 2.80
CA LEU A 350 3.79 -15.78 4.19
C LEU A 350 4.26 -14.55 4.98
N MET A 351 4.75 -13.50 4.29
CA MET A 351 5.20 -12.27 4.95
C MET A 351 4.04 -11.55 5.66
N GLN A 352 2.83 -11.59 5.11
CA GLN A 352 1.64 -10.99 5.70
C GLN A 352 0.75 -12.03 6.39
N PHE A 353 0.66 -13.23 5.83
CA PHE A 353 -0.18 -14.30 6.39
C PHE A 353 0.25 -14.73 7.80
N LEU A 354 1.56 -14.89 8.04
CA LEU A 354 2.08 -15.34 9.33
C LEU A 354 1.80 -14.36 10.49
N PRO A 355 2.12 -13.06 10.38
CA PRO A 355 1.81 -12.10 11.45
C PRO A 355 0.34 -11.70 11.48
N GLY A 356 -0.36 -11.81 10.35
CA GLY A 356 -1.67 -11.26 10.10
C GLY A 356 -1.63 -9.73 9.88
N THR A 357 -2.47 -9.27 8.98
CA THR A 357 -2.71 -7.85 8.65
C THR A 357 -4.19 -7.55 8.79
N ASP A 358 -4.60 -6.30 8.58
CA ASP A 358 -6.03 -6.00 8.61
C ASP A 358 -6.75 -6.76 7.48
N PHE A 359 -6.16 -6.85 6.27
CA PHE A 359 -6.60 -7.76 5.20
C PHE A 359 -5.42 -8.43 4.48
#